data_AF-A0A086Y1F6-F1
#
_entry.id   AF-A0A086Y1F6-F1
#
_cell.length_a   1.000
_cell.length_b   1.000
_cell.length_c   1.000
_cell.angle_alpha   90.00
_cell.angle_beta   90.00
_cell.angle_gamma   90.00
#
_symmetry.space_group_name_H-M   'P 1'
#
loop_
_entity.id
_entity.type
_entity.pdbx_description
1 polymer ?
#
loop_
_entity_poly.entity_id
_entity_poly.type
_entity_poly.pdbx_seq_one_letter_code
_entity_poly.pdbx_strand_id
1 'polypeptide(L)'
;MVLTDGTRLPADLVVLATGFGSMNGWAADLISQEVADKVGKVWGLGSDTTKDPGPWEGEQRNMWKPTQQENLWFMGGNLHQSRHYSLYLALQLKARMEGLDTPVYGLQEVHHLS
;
A
#
# COMPACT_ATOMS: atom_id res chain seq x y z
N MET A 1 12.23 -0.76 31.48
CA MET A 1 11.69 0.44 30.78
C MET A 1 11.62 1.61 31.77
N VAL A 2 11.86 2.84 31.32
CA VAL A 2 11.67 4.06 32.16
C VAL A 2 10.49 4.84 31.59
N LEU A 3 9.51 5.13 32.43
CA LEU A 3 8.33 5.90 32.07
C LEU A 3 8.62 7.41 32.13
N THR A 4 7.74 8.23 31.56
CA THR A 4 7.90 9.69 31.48
C THR A 4 7.91 10.39 32.84
N ASP A 5 7.37 9.75 33.88
CA ASP A 5 7.41 10.19 35.28
C ASP A 5 8.70 9.78 36.02
N GLY A 6 9.64 9.13 35.33
CA GLY A 6 10.89 8.62 35.90
C GLY A 6 10.78 7.23 36.54
N THR A 7 9.58 6.65 36.63
CA THR A 7 9.35 5.32 37.19
C THR A 7 10.08 4.26 36.37
N ARG A 8 10.79 3.35 37.04
CA ARG A 8 11.50 2.23 36.41
C ARG A 8 10.70 0.94 36.58
N LEU A 9 10.33 0.33 35.47
CA LEU A 9 9.71 -0.99 35.44
C LEU A 9 10.74 -2.04 35.00
N PRO A 10 11.14 -2.98 35.88
CA PRO A 10 11.90 -4.16 35.48
C PRO A 10 11.10 -5.00 34.50
N ALA A 11 11.73 -5.45 33.41
CA ALA A 11 11.10 -6.34 32.44
C ALA A 11 12.17 -7.24 31.82
N ASP A 12 11.89 -8.54 31.77
CA ASP A 12 12.75 -9.53 31.11
C ASP A 12 12.51 -9.58 29.60
N LEU A 13 11.34 -9.10 29.13
CA LEU A 13 10.94 -9.06 27.73
C LEU A 13 10.06 -7.83 27.45
N VAL A 14 10.21 -7.27 26.25
CA VAL A 14 9.34 -6.22 25.71
C VAL A 14 8.77 -6.69 24.38
N VAL A 15 7.44 -6.67 24.24
CA VAL A 15 6.74 -7.01 23.00
C VAL A 15 6.23 -5.72 22.36
N LEU A 16 6.71 -5.41 21.15
CA LEU A 16 6.26 -4.27 20.37
C LEU A 16 5.11 -4.68 19.46
N ALA A 17 3.88 -4.47 19.94
CA ALA A 17 2.65 -4.68 19.17
C ALA A 17 2.12 -3.35 18.59
N THR A 18 3.02 -2.49 18.10
CA THR A 18 2.72 -1.12 17.65
C THR A 18 2.10 -1.03 16.25
N GLY A 19 1.86 -2.17 15.60
CA GLY A 19 1.29 -2.24 14.26
C GLY A 19 2.29 -1.89 13.16
N PHE A 20 1.76 -1.62 11.96
CA PHE A 20 2.53 -1.28 10.76
C PHE A 20 2.10 0.10 10.24
N GLY A 21 3.06 0.84 9.68
CA GLY A 21 2.77 2.08 8.93
C GLY A 21 2.08 1.79 7.60
N SER A 22 1.47 2.81 6.99
CA SER A 22 0.88 2.70 5.66
C SER A 22 1.98 2.60 4.59
N MET A 23 1.68 1.94 3.47
CA MET A 23 2.58 1.95 2.31
C MET A 23 2.72 3.34 1.68
N ASN A 24 1.70 4.19 1.84
CA ASN A 24 1.75 5.60 1.45
C ASN A 24 2.86 6.37 2.17
N GLY A 25 3.00 6.17 3.49
CA GLY A 25 4.09 6.80 4.26
C GLY A 25 5.46 6.40 3.73
N TRP A 26 5.65 5.11 3.43
CA TRP A 26 6.88 4.65 2.79
C TRP A 26 7.11 5.23 1.40
N ALA A 27 6.07 5.41 0.59
CA ALA A 27 6.19 6.07 -0.71
C ALA A 27 6.63 7.54 -0.56
N ALA A 28 6.11 8.24 0.45
CA ALA A 28 6.48 9.62 0.75
C ALA A 28 7.96 9.72 1.18
N ASP A 29 8.38 8.85 2.10
CA ASP A 29 9.73 8.85 2.67
C ASP A 29 10.81 8.37 1.67
N LEU A 30 10.50 7.35 0.86
CA LEU A 30 11.48 6.73 -0.05
C LEU A 30 11.54 7.39 -1.43
N ILE A 31 10.44 8.00 -1.89
CA ILE A 31 10.34 8.58 -3.24
C ILE A 31 10.08 10.08 -3.15
N SER A 32 8.87 10.47 -2.74
CA SER A 32 8.47 11.86 -2.45
C SER A 32 7.01 11.91 -2.02
N GLN A 33 6.64 12.97 -1.30
CA GLN A 33 5.23 13.26 -0.99
C GLN A 33 4.37 13.38 -2.26
N GLU A 34 4.89 14.03 -3.32
CA GLU A 34 4.18 14.17 -4.60
C GLU A 34 3.80 12.81 -5.20
N VAL A 35 4.72 11.83 -5.16
CA VAL A 35 4.43 10.48 -5.64
C VAL A 35 3.41 9.77 -4.74
N ALA A 36 3.51 9.92 -3.42
CA ALA A 36 2.54 9.33 -2.49
C ALA A 36 1.13 9.87 -2.73
N ASP A 37 1.00 11.18 -2.93
CA ASP A 37 -0.26 11.86 -3.23
C ASP A 37 -0.78 11.47 -4.61
N LYS A 38 0.10 11.37 -5.60
CA LYS A 38 -0.27 10.94 -6.95
C LYS A 38 -0.80 9.51 -6.98
N VAL A 39 -0.20 8.58 -6.23
CA VAL A 39 -0.70 7.20 -6.10
C VAL A 39 -2.06 7.19 -5.40
N GLY A 40 -2.22 8.01 -4.36
CA GLY A 40 -3.37 7.95 -3.46
C GLY A 40 -3.35 6.72 -2.55
N LYS A 41 -4.43 6.49 -1.80
CA LYS A 41 -4.50 5.38 -0.82
C LYS A 41 -4.06 4.03 -1.40
N VAL A 42 -3.15 3.36 -0.70
CA VAL A 42 -2.82 1.96 -0.92
C VAL A 42 -3.58 1.12 0.10
N TRP A 43 -4.19 0.02 -0.35
CA TRP A 43 -5.08 -0.84 0.43
C TRP A 43 -6.48 -0.25 0.69
N GLY A 44 -7.38 -1.13 1.12
CA GLY A 44 -8.78 -0.81 1.36
C GLY A 44 -9.62 -0.94 0.09
N LEU A 45 -10.94 -1.05 0.29
CA LEU A 45 -11.91 -1.24 -0.79
C LEU A 45 -12.84 -0.03 -0.93
N GLY A 46 -12.79 0.92 0.01
CA GLY A 46 -13.69 2.05 0.07
C GLY A 46 -15.05 1.71 0.63
N SER A 47 -15.05 0.92 1.70
CA SER A 47 -16.24 0.48 2.44
C SER A 47 -16.98 1.59 3.21
N ASP A 48 -16.54 2.84 3.09
CA ASP A 48 -17.08 4.00 3.80
C ASP A 48 -17.06 3.86 5.34
N THR A 49 -16.00 3.21 5.83
CA THR A 49 -15.74 3.10 7.27
C THR A 49 -14.66 4.08 7.69
N THR A 50 -14.55 4.34 9.00
CA THR A 50 -13.57 5.30 9.54
C THR A 50 -12.13 5.06 9.09
N LYS A 51 -11.73 3.81 8.84
CA LYS A 51 -10.37 3.46 8.39
C LYS A 51 -10.26 3.14 6.90
N ASP A 52 -11.39 3.06 6.21
CA ASP A 52 -11.48 2.78 4.77
C ASP A 52 -12.58 3.66 4.14
N PRO A 53 -12.32 4.98 4.06
CA PRO A 53 -13.30 5.92 3.52
C PRO A 53 -13.62 5.59 2.07
N GLY A 54 -14.85 5.88 1.65
CA GLY A 54 -15.29 5.70 0.27
C GLY A 54 -14.54 6.58 -0.75
N PRO A 55 -14.86 6.46 -2.04
CA PRO A 55 -15.90 5.58 -2.60
C PRO A 55 -15.43 4.13 -2.71
N TRP A 56 -16.39 3.21 -2.88
CA TRP A 56 -16.15 1.79 -3.13
C TRP A 56 -15.48 1.57 -4.48
N GLU A 57 -14.39 0.81 -4.50
CA GLU A 57 -13.50 0.64 -5.65
C GLU A 57 -13.69 -0.70 -6.37
N GLY A 58 -14.47 -1.62 -5.79
CA GLY A 58 -14.66 -2.99 -6.30
C GLY A 58 -13.47 -3.93 -6.09
N GLU A 59 -12.27 -3.40 -5.89
CA GLU A 59 -11.03 -4.15 -5.66
C GLU A 59 -10.07 -3.38 -4.73
N GLN A 60 -9.01 -4.05 -4.27
CA GLN A 60 -8.01 -3.41 -3.41
C GLN A 60 -7.35 -2.22 -4.12
N ARG A 61 -7.27 -1.09 -3.44
CA ARG A 61 -6.62 0.12 -3.99
C ARG A 61 -5.12 -0.10 -4.18
N ASN A 62 -4.66 0.23 -5.39
CA ASN A 62 -3.25 0.30 -5.78
C ASN A 62 -2.39 -0.95 -5.47
N MET A 63 -3.01 -2.10 -5.19
CA MET A 63 -2.31 -3.35 -4.89
C MET A 63 -2.23 -4.25 -6.11
N TRP A 64 -1.02 -4.67 -6.46
CA TRP A 64 -0.70 -5.61 -7.53
C TRP A 64 -1.16 -5.19 -8.94
N LYS A 65 -1.52 -3.92 -9.13
CA LYS A 65 -2.02 -3.33 -10.37
C LYS A 65 -1.31 -1.99 -10.66
N PRO A 66 -1.36 -1.47 -11.90
CA PRO A 66 -0.76 -0.19 -12.23
C PRO A 66 -1.37 0.93 -11.38
N THR A 67 -0.55 1.91 -11.02
CA THR A 67 -0.99 3.07 -10.25
C THR A 67 -1.01 4.34 -11.12
N GLN A 68 -1.55 5.42 -10.57
CA GLN A 68 -1.46 6.76 -11.15
C GLN A 68 -0.01 7.22 -11.36
N GLN A 69 0.93 6.73 -10.57
CA GLN A 69 2.35 6.89 -10.84
C GLN A 69 2.82 5.83 -11.85
N GLU A 70 3.28 6.29 -13.01
CA GLU A 70 3.81 5.41 -14.04
C GLU A 70 4.97 4.56 -13.52
N ASN A 71 4.98 3.30 -13.96
CA ASN A 71 6.01 2.31 -13.63
C ASN A 71 6.15 1.99 -12.14
N LEU A 72 5.10 2.21 -11.34
CA LEU A 72 5.06 1.86 -9.92
C LEU A 72 3.94 0.86 -9.61
N TRP A 73 4.28 -0.18 -8.85
CA TRP A 73 3.37 -1.20 -8.31
C TRP A 73 3.64 -1.41 -6.83
N PHE A 74 2.58 -1.66 -6.07
CA PHE A 74 2.69 -2.10 -4.68
C PHE A 74 2.41 -3.59 -4.57
N MET A 75 3.22 -4.27 -3.77
CA MET A 75 3.08 -5.68 -3.46
C MET A 75 3.22 -5.89 -1.96
N GLY A 76 2.35 -6.72 -1.40
CA GLY A 76 2.34 -7.02 0.03
C GLY A 76 1.15 -7.90 0.40
N GLY A 77 0.67 -7.73 1.63
CA GLY A 77 -0.35 -8.61 2.22
C GLY A 77 0.26 -9.88 2.81
N ASN A 78 -0.61 -10.78 3.26
CA ASN A 78 -0.17 -12.05 3.83
C ASN A 78 0.36 -13.01 2.75
N LEU A 79 0.88 -14.17 3.19
CA LEU A 79 1.46 -15.18 2.29
C LEU A 79 0.50 -15.61 1.18
N HIS A 80 -0.80 -15.74 1.50
CA HIS A 80 -1.81 -16.12 0.52
C HIS A 80 -1.95 -15.05 -0.58
N GLN A 81 -2.13 -13.79 -0.19
CA GLN A 81 -2.26 -12.68 -1.13
C GLN A 81 -0.98 -12.51 -1.95
N SER A 82 0.18 -12.46 -1.29
CA SER A 82 1.46 -12.35 -1.98
C SER A 82 1.63 -13.47 -3.00
N ARG A 83 1.45 -14.74 -2.62
CA ARG A 83 1.61 -15.88 -3.53
C ARG A 83 0.63 -15.83 -4.72
N HIS A 84 -0.62 -15.48 -4.47
CA HIS A 84 -1.64 -15.42 -5.52
C HIS A 84 -1.36 -14.30 -6.52
N TYR A 85 -1.02 -13.10 -6.03
CA TYR A 85 -0.87 -11.92 -6.87
C TYR A 85 0.51 -11.75 -7.52
N SER A 86 1.54 -12.46 -7.05
CA SER A 86 2.87 -12.47 -7.68
C SER A 86 2.80 -12.74 -9.19
N LEU A 87 2.01 -13.73 -9.59
CA LEU A 87 1.93 -14.14 -10.99
C LEU A 87 1.31 -13.04 -11.85
N TYR A 88 0.21 -12.44 -11.41
CA TYR A 88 -0.47 -11.39 -12.16
C TYR A 88 0.40 -10.14 -12.31
N LEU A 89 1.10 -9.73 -11.24
CA LEU A 89 2.04 -8.61 -11.30
C LEU A 89 3.22 -8.96 -12.24
N ALA A 90 3.81 -10.15 -12.12
CA ALA A 90 4.91 -10.57 -12.98
C ALA A 90 4.54 -10.59 -14.46
N LEU A 91 3.33 -11.08 -14.80
CA LEU A 91 2.84 -11.09 -16.18
C LEU A 91 2.62 -9.68 -16.72
N GLN A 92 2.09 -8.76 -15.90
CA GLN A 92 1.97 -7.34 -16.27
C GLN A 92 3.32 -6.70 -16.60
N LEU A 93 4.35 -6.96 -15.78
CA LEU A 93 5.70 -6.45 -16.03
C LEU A 93 6.32 -7.11 -17.26
N LYS A 94 6.19 -8.43 -17.39
CA LYS A 94 6.75 -9.19 -18.52
C LYS A 94 6.15 -8.75 -19.83
N ALA A 95 4.83 -8.53 -19.90
CA ALA A 95 4.17 -8.03 -21.11
C ALA A 95 4.75 -6.69 -21.56
N ARG A 96 4.97 -5.74 -20.63
CA ARG A 96 5.62 -4.45 -20.92
C ARG A 96 7.06 -4.62 -21.40
N MET A 97 7.83 -5.53 -20.79
CA MET A 97 9.20 -5.82 -21.21
C MET A 97 9.27 -6.40 -22.63
N GLU A 98 8.28 -7.17 -23.04
CA GLU A 98 8.16 -7.72 -24.40
C GLU A 98 7.54 -6.74 -25.41
N GLY A 99 7.23 -5.50 -24.98
CA GLY A 99 6.61 -4.50 -25.84
C GLY A 99 5.17 -4.84 -26.24
N LEU A 100 4.49 -5.71 -25.49
CA LEU A 100 3.07 -5.99 -25.68
C LEU A 100 2.25 -4.81 -25.18
N ASP A 101 1.14 -4.52 -25.85
CA ASP A 101 0.19 -3.53 -25.36
C ASP A 101 -0.41 -3.98 -24.03
N THR A 102 -0.39 -3.09 -23.04
CA THR A 102 -0.95 -3.33 -21.70
C THR A 102 -1.95 -2.24 -21.36
N PRO A 103 -3.11 -2.18 -22.04
CA PRO A 103 -4.10 -1.15 -21.80
C PRO A 103 -4.63 -1.25 -20.37
N VAL A 104 -4.72 -0.11 -19.69
CA VAL A 104 -5.30 0.02 -18.35
C VAL A 104 -6.70 0.62 -18.51
N TYR A 105 -7.72 -0.23 -18.43
CA TYR A 105 -9.11 0.15 -18.70
C TYR A 105 -9.81 0.89 -17.55
N GLY A 106 -9.21 0.90 -16.37
CA GLY A 106 -9.79 1.50 -15.17
C GLY A 106 -8.70 1.88 -14.19
N LEU A 107 -8.13 3.08 -14.38
CA LEU A 107 -7.24 3.67 -13.40
C LEU A 107 -8.11 4.52 -12.46
N GLN A 108 -8.09 4.18 -11.18
CA GLN A 108 -8.98 4.82 -10.21
C GLN A 108 -8.57 6.27 -9.93
N GLU A 109 -9.56 7.13 -9.74
CA GLU A 109 -9.33 8.52 -9.35
C GLU A 109 -8.72 8.59 -7.95
N VAL A 110 -7.88 9.60 -7.73
CA VAL A 110 -7.31 9.83 -6.40
C VAL A 110 -8.30 10.64 -5.57
N HIS A 111 -8.95 9.98 -4.61
CA HIS A 111 -9.88 10.63 -3.68
C HIS A 111 -9.25 11.01 -2.33
N HIS A 112 -8.09 10.42 -2.01
CA HIS A 112 -7.42 10.56 -0.71
C HIS A 112 -5.92 10.78 -0.92
N LEU A 113 -5.43 11.91 -0.41
CA LEU A 113 -4.00 12.24 -0.39
C LEU A 113 -3.33 11.64 0.87
N SER A 114 -2.01 11.52 0.84
CA SER A 114 -1.22 10.82 1.86
C SER A 114 -0.86 11.69 3.05
#